data_AF-F0GCS8-F1
#
_entry.id   AF-F0GCS8-F1
#
_cell.length_a   1.000
_cell.length_b   1.000
_cell.length_c   1.000
_cell.angle_alpha   90.00
_cell.angle_beta   90.00
_cell.angle_gamma   90.00
#
_symmetry.space_group_name_H-M   'P 1'
#
loop_
_entity.id
_entity.type
_entity.pdbx_description
1 polymer ?
#
loop_
_entity_poly.entity_id
_entity_poly.type
_entity_poly.pdbx_seq_one_letter_code
_entity_poly.pdbx_strand_id
1 'polypeptide(L)'
;PGYYLYRDRFSFAVSGAPVKPVAMPPSETKNDPTFGVVQVYHQPVRILLPLSAAVTSSATLTVTSQGCADVGVCYPPQTRRFRIAADGGVTPAALVGSAKGADFPVAEKDRQATVLGLPLRPANGIGIAEMLGFLLAGLLMAGTVCMYPLIPIVTAVIDGTR
;
A
#
# COMPACT_ATOMS: atom_id res chain seq x y z
N PRO A 1 -14.14 -1.75 11.20
CA PRO A 1 -14.80 -0.48 11.60
C PRO A 1 -13.77 0.66 11.47
N GLY A 2 -14.18 1.89 11.13
CA GLY A 2 -13.25 3.01 10.92
C GLY A 2 -13.00 3.43 9.47
N TYR A 3 -13.80 2.92 8.53
CA TYR A 3 -13.72 3.25 7.10
C TYR A 3 -15.12 3.47 6.54
N TYR A 4 -15.22 4.31 5.52
CA TYR A 4 -16.45 4.55 4.78
C TYR A 4 -16.22 4.69 3.28
N LEU A 5 -17.21 4.29 2.49
CA LEU A 5 -17.24 4.47 1.04
C LEU A 5 -18.25 5.56 0.66
N TYR A 6 -17.90 6.41 -0.30
CA TYR A 6 -18.80 7.46 -0.79
C TYR A 6 -19.87 6.86 -1.71
N ARG A 7 -21.14 7.15 -1.42
CA ARG A 7 -22.28 6.70 -2.23
C ARG A 7 -22.16 7.12 -3.70
N ASP A 8 -21.75 8.36 -3.94
CA ASP A 8 -21.70 8.94 -5.28
C ASP A 8 -20.39 8.66 -6.03
N ARG A 9 -19.46 7.91 -5.42
CA ARG A 9 -18.17 7.53 -6.04
C ARG A 9 -18.11 6.04 -6.43
N PHE A 10 -19.26 5.41 -6.57
CA PHE A 10 -19.37 4.10 -7.20
C PHE A 10 -19.55 4.25 -8.71
N SER A 11 -18.77 3.49 -9.47
CA SER A 11 -18.93 3.34 -10.92
C SER A 11 -18.89 1.87 -11.28
N PHE A 12 -19.71 1.49 -12.24
CA PHE A 12 -19.85 0.11 -12.67
C PHE A 12 -19.80 0.02 -14.19
N ALA A 13 -19.08 -0.98 -14.70
CA ALA A 13 -19.04 -1.28 -16.11
C ALA A 13 -19.03 -2.79 -16.33
N VAL A 14 -19.75 -3.27 -17.35
CA VAL A 14 -19.79 -4.68 -17.73
C VAL A 14 -19.19 -4.80 -19.12
N SER A 15 -18.10 -5.55 -19.23
CA SER A 15 -17.31 -5.72 -20.47
C SER A 15 -16.93 -4.38 -21.12
N GLY A 16 -16.67 -3.35 -20.30
CA GLY A 16 -16.30 -2.01 -20.74
C GLY A 16 -17.47 -1.04 -20.96
N ALA A 17 -18.71 -1.53 -21.01
CA ALA A 17 -19.89 -0.67 -21.13
C ALA A 17 -20.36 -0.18 -19.75
N PRO A 18 -20.60 1.13 -19.54
CA PRO A 18 -21.08 1.64 -18.26
C PRO A 18 -22.48 1.12 -17.93
N VAL A 19 -22.71 0.74 -16.68
CA VAL A 19 -24.00 0.25 -16.18
C VAL A 19 -24.40 1.06 -14.96
N LYS A 20 -25.69 1.42 -14.86
CA LYS A 20 -26.24 2.10 -13.69
C LYS A 20 -27.05 1.14 -12.84
N PRO A 21 -26.96 1.22 -11.50
CA PRO A 21 -27.83 0.45 -10.62
C PRO A 21 -29.28 0.93 -10.73
N VAL A 22 -30.24 0.06 -10.41
CA VAL A 22 -31.67 0.43 -10.39
C VAL A 22 -31.94 1.53 -9.36
N ALA A 23 -31.37 1.34 -8.17
CA ALA A 23 -31.40 2.30 -7.08
C ALA A 23 -30.14 2.13 -6.22
N MET A 24 -29.66 3.24 -5.67
CA MET A 24 -28.64 3.19 -4.62
C MET A 24 -29.32 2.93 -3.26
N PRO A 25 -28.77 2.05 -2.42
CA PRO A 25 -29.28 1.80 -1.08
C PRO A 25 -29.30 3.06 -0.18
N PRO A 26 -30.07 3.03 0.92
CA PRO A 26 -30.02 4.09 1.93
C PRO A 26 -28.60 4.25 2.49
N SER A 27 -28.14 5.49 2.59
CA SER A 27 -26.80 5.86 3.05
C SER A 27 -26.90 6.84 4.22
N GLU A 28 -25.81 6.96 4.97
CA GLU A 28 -25.70 7.91 6.07
C GLU A 28 -25.16 9.24 5.56
N THR A 29 -25.70 10.35 6.06
CA THR A 29 -25.12 11.68 5.81
C THR A 29 -23.94 11.91 6.74
N LYS A 30 -22.79 12.28 6.19
CA LYS A 30 -21.56 12.61 6.93
C LYS A 30 -21.07 13.98 6.50
N ASN A 31 -20.64 14.81 7.44
CA ASN A 31 -19.90 16.02 7.14
C ASN A 31 -18.40 15.71 7.13
N ASP A 32 -17.85 15.58 5.93
CA ASP A 32 -16.44 15.29 5.69
C ASP A 32 -15.64 16.60 5.57
N PRO A 33 -14.46 16.72 6.20
CA PRO A 33 -13.65 17.94 6.12
C PRO A 33 -13.18 18.32 4.70
N THR A 34 -13.06 17.33 3.81
CA THR A 34 -12.54 17.52 2.45
C THR A 34 -13.67 17.87 1.47
N PHE A 35 -14.83 17.22 1.61
CA PHE A 35 -15.93 17.32 0.63
C PHE A 35 -17.22 17.93 1.20
N GLY A 36 -17.27 18.26 2.48
CA GLY A 36 -18.45 18.78 3.16
C GLY A 36 -19.51 17.69 3.38
N VAL A 37 -20.80 18.04 3.22
CA VAL A 37 -21.91 17.12 3.46
C VAL A 37 -22.02 16.10 2.32
N VAL A 38 -21.73 14.84 2.63
CA VAL A 38 -21.69 13.71 1.70
C VAL A 38 -22.53 12.54 2.19
N GLN A 39 -22.88 11.64 1.28
CA GLN A 39 -23.54 10.37 1.60
C GLN A 39 -22.53 9.22 1.59
N VAL A 40 -22.52 8.42 2.66
CA VAL A 40 -21.51 7.39 2.88
C VAL A 40 -22.09 6.06 3.37
N TYR A 41 -21.33 4.99 3.19
CA TYR A 41 -21.60 3.67 3.75
C TYR A 41 -20.45 3.23 4.66
N HIS A 42 -20.72 3.02 5.95
CA HIS A 42 -19.78 2.40 6.90
C HIS A 42 -19.91 0.87 6.95
N GLN A 43 -21.06 0.34 6.50
CA GLN A 43 -21.40 -1.06 6.51
C GLN A 43 -21.37 -1.67 5.11
N PRO A 44 -21.28 -3.02 5.00
CA PRO A 44 -21.39 -3.70 3.72
C PRO A 44 -22.67 -3.31 2.98
N VAL A 45 -22.54 -2.93 1.72
CA VAL A 45 -23.65 -2.48 0.87
C VAL A 45 -23.92 -3.51 -0.23
N ARG A 46 -25.20 -3.72 -0.55
CA ARG A 46 -25.65 -4.57 -1.67
C ARG A 46 -26.32 -3.69 -2.71
N ILE A 47 -25.81 -3.73 -3.94
CA ILE A 47 -26.28 -2.87 -5.04
C ILE A 47 -26.78 -3.77 -6.17
N LEU A 48 -28.01 -3.51 -6.62
CA LEU A 48 -28.64 -4.26 -7.70
C LEU A 48 -28.32 -3.61 -9.05
N LEU A 49 -27.62 -4.35 -9.90
CA LEU A 49 -27.25 -3.92 -11.25
C LEU A 49 -28.02 -4.73 -12.30
N PRO A 50 -28.88 -4.09 -13.10
CA PRO A 50 -29.53 -4.75 -14.22
C PRO A 50 -28.52 -4.90 -15.36
N LEU A 51 -28.45 -6.10 -15.94
CA LEU A 51 -27.69 -6.35 -17.16
C LEU A 51 -28.61 -6.18 -18.37
N SER A 52 -28.16 -5.45 -19.38
CA SER A 52 -28.93 -5.22 -20.61
C SER A 52 -29.03 -6.46 -21.50
N ALA A 53 -28.12 -7.41 -21.34
CA ALA A 53 -28.11 -8.68 -22.07
C ALA A 53 -27.72 -9.83 -21.14
N ALA A 54 -28.23 -11.02 -21.43
CA ALA A 54 -27.83 -12.23 -20.74
C ALA A 54 -26.36 -12.55 -21.02
N VAL A 55 -25.64 -12.99 -19.99
CA VAL A 55 -24.24 -13.42 -20.13
C VAL A 55 -24.23 -14.83 -20.74
N THR A 56 -23.85 -14.96 -22.00
CA THR A 56 -23.89 -16.24 -22.73
C THR A 56 -22.62 -17.08 -22.59
N SER A 57 -21.49 -16.46 -22.27
CA SER A 57 -20.20 -17.13 -22.08
C SER A 57 -19.50 -16.67 -20.81
N SER A 58 -18.94 -15.46 -20.82
CA SER A 58 -18.51 -14.76 -19.63
C SER A 58 -18.45 -13.24 -19.85
N ALA A 59 -18.74 -12.47 -18.81
CA ALA A 59 -18.64 -11.03 -18.80
C ALA A 59 -17.72 -10.56 -17.67
N THR A 60 -17.06 -9.41 -17.87
CA THR A 60 -16.19 -8.83 -16.84
C THR A 60 -16.91 -7.64 -16.20
N LEU A 61 -17.31 -7.75 -14.94
CA LEU A 61 -17.81 -6.64 -14.15
C LEU A 61 -16.63 -5.87 -13.55
N THR A 62 -16.55 -4.58 -13.84
CA THR A 62 -15.60 -3.64 -13.27
C THR A 62 -16.35 -2.75 -12.28
N VAL A 63 -15.87 -2.72 -11.04
CA VAL A 63 -16.43 -1.91 -9.96
C VAL A 63 -15.35 -0.95 -9.48
N THR A 64 -15.59 0.34 -9.66
CA THR A 64 -14.73 1.40 -9.11
C THR A 64 -15.43 2.03 -7.92
N SER A 65 -14.70 2.22 -6.82
CA SER A 65 -15.22 2.81 -5.58
C SER A 65 -14.14 3.63 -4.90
N GLN A 66 -14.55 4.60 -4.08
CA GLN A 66 -13.63 5.43 -3.30
C GLN A 66 -14.14 5.57 -1.87
N GLY A 67 -13.21 5.65 -0.92
CA GLY A 67 -13.52 5.86 0.48
C GLY A 67 -12.39 6.51 1.25
N CYS A 68 -12.66 6.81 2.51
CA CYS A 68 -11.68 7.32 3.46
C CYS A 68 -11.78 6.56 4.79
N ALA A 69 -10.73 6.69 5.59
CA ALA A 69 -10.72 6.26 6.98
C ALA A 69 -11.25 7.39 7.87
N ASP A 70 -11.93 7.04 8.96
CA ASP A 70 -12.46 8.03 9.93
C ASP A 70 -11.35 8.85 10.61
N VAL A 71 -10.10 8.38 10.56
CA VAL A 71 -8.91 9.11 11.01
C VAL A 71 -8.44 10.20 10.04
N GLY A 72 -9.18 10.46 8.95
CA GLY A 72 -8.92 11.57 8.01
C GLY A 72 -8.05 11.21 6.80
N VAL A 73 -7.84 9.93 6.51
CA VAL A 73 -7.04 9.49 5.35
C VAL A 73 -7.95 9.07 4.20
N CYS A 74 -7.88 9.78 3.08
CA CYS A 74 -8.64 9.46 1.88
C CYS A 74 -7.85 8.64 0.86
N TYR A 75 -8.44 7.55 0.37
CA TYR A 75 -7.80 6.66 -0.59
C TYR A 75 -8.14 7.06 -2.03
N PRO A 76 -7.24 6.79 -3.00
CA PRO A 76 -7.55 6.98 -4.40
C PRO A 76 -8.62 5.97 -4.87
N PRO A 77 -9.35 6.26 -5.96
CA PRO A 77 -10.34 5.34 -6.52
C PRO A 77 -9.76 3.95 -6.79
N GLN A 78 -10.41 2.93 -6.24
CA GLN A 78 -10.00 1.53 -6.35
C GLN A 78 -10.91 0.82 -7.34
N THR A 79 -10.32 0.13 -8.32
CA THR A 79 -11.05 -0.64 -9.32
C THR A 79 -10.85 -2.13 -9.10
N ARG A 80 -11.95 -2.86 -8.93
CA ARG A 80 -11.99 -4.32 -8.82
C ARG A 80 -12.69 -4.92 -10.03
N ARG A 81 -12.18 -6.04 -10.53
CA ARG A 81 -12.79 -6.77 -11.64
C ARG A 81 -13.30 -8.11 -11.15
N PHE A 82 -14.44 -8.53 -11.68
CA PHE A 82 -15.09 -9.80 -11.40
C PHE A 82 -15.48 -10.45 -12.71
N ARG A 83 -15.30 -11.76 -12.82
CA ARG A 83 -15.80 -12.55 -13.94
C ARG A 83 -17.18 -13.09 -13.57
N ILE A 84 -18.15 -12.78 -14.42
CA ILE A 84 -19.50 -13.34 -14.39
C ILE A 84 -19.52 -14.48 -15.42
N ALA A 85 -19.76 -15.71 -14.99
CA ALA A 85 -19.93 -16.86 -15.86
C ALA A 85 -21.40 -16.96 -16.34
N ALA A 86 -21.63 -17.74 -17.39
CA ALA A 86 -22.97 -17.93 -17.97
C ALA A 86 -23.99 -18.58 -17.01
N ASP A 87 -23.51 -19.31 -16.00
CA ASP A 87 -24.32 -19.90 -14.92
C ASP A 87 -24.67 -18.89 -13.81
N GLY A 88 -24.25 -17.63 -13.95
CA GLY A 88 -24.42 -16.58 -12.96
C GLY A 88 -23.37 -16.57 -11.85
N GLY A 89 -22.39 -17.48 -11.89
CA GLY A 89 -21.28 -17.50 -10.95
C GLY A 89 -20.42 -16.25 -11.07
N VAL A 90 -20.11 -15.61 -9.93
CA VAL A 90 -19.24 -14.42 -9.86
C VAL A 90 -17.97 -14.78 -9.14
N THR A 91 -16.84 -14.70 -9.84
CA THR A 91 -15.50 -14.92 -9.25
C THR A 91 -14.66 -13.65 -9.39
N PRO A 92 -13.76 -13.34 -8.43
CA PRO A 92 -12.80 -12.27 -8.62
C PRO A 92 -11.98 -12.52 -9.89
N ALA A 93 -12.01 -11.57 -10.82
CA ALA A 93 -11.09 -11.61 -11.95
C ALA A 93 -9.76 -11.07 -11.39
N ALA A 94 -8.74 -11.93 -11.35
CA ALA A 94 -7.39 -11.51 -11.00
C ALA A 94 -7.06 -10.24 -11.79
N LEU A 95 -6.58 -9.21 -11.10
CA LEU A 95 -6.16 -7.97 -11.72
C LEU A 95 -5.04 -8.30 -12.73
N VAL A 96 -5.39 -8.45 -14.00
CA VAL A 96 -4.43 -8.30 -15.10
C VAL A 96 -4.12 -6.81 -15.13
N GLY A 97 -3.17 -6.41 -14.29
CA GLY A 97 -2.95 -5.03 -13.86
C GLY A 97 -2.74 -4.86 -12.36
N SER A 98 -2.16 -5.84 -11.66
CA SER A 98 -1.08 -5.48 -10.75
C SER A 98 0.13 -5.15 -11.62
N ALA A 99 0.88 -4.12 -11.23
CA ALA A 99 2.14 -3.77 -11.84
C ALA A 99 2.93 -5.03 -12.24
N LYS A 100 3.75 -4.93 -13.28
CA LYS A 100 5.06 -5.55 -13.25
C LYS A 100 5.73 -5.06 -11.95
N GLY A 101 5.35 -5.63 -10.81
CA GLY A 101 6.28 -5.85 -9.73
C GLY A 101 7.41 -6.54 -10.45
N ALA A 102 8.56 -5.88 -10.46
CA ALA A 102 9.78 -6.47 -10.95
C ALA A 102 9.76 -7.93 -10.48
N ASP A 103 9.71 -8.81 -11.46
CA ASP A 103 9.88 -10.24 -11.28
C ASP A 103 11.31 -10.37 -10.76
N PHE A 104 11.48 -10.18 -9.46
CA PHE A 104 12.66 -10.64 -8.79
C PHE A 104 12.46 -12.14 -8.73
N PRO A 105 13.32 -12.92 -9.40
CA PRO A 105 13.22 -14.36 -9.33
C PRO A 105 13.32 -14.74 -7.85
N VAL A 106 12.21 -15.21 -7.27
CA VAL A 106 12.25 -15.90 -5.98
C VAL A 106 12.80 -17.28 -6.29
N ALA A 107 14.11 -17.32 -6.47
CA ALA A 107 14.88 -18.52 -6.25
C ALA A 107 14.75 -18.82 -4.76
N GLU A 108 13.98 -19.86 -4.46
CA GLU A 108 14.06 -20.63 -3.22
C GLU A 108 15.48 -21.19 -3.10
N LYS A 109 16.41 -20.36 -2.63
CA LYS A 109 17.70 -20.80 -2.11
C LYS A 109 18.22 -19.75 -1.14
N ASP A 110 17.99 -20.02 0.15
CA ASP A 110 18.80 -19.54 1.26
C ASP A 110 18.99 -18.01 1.27
N ARG A 111 18.03 -17.26 1.84
CA ARG A 111 18.13 -15.80 2.04
C ARG A 111 19.17 -15.46 3.11
N GLN A 112 20.44 -15.61 2.75
CA GLN A 112 21.55 -14.89 3.34
C GLN A 112 21.66 -13.59 2.55
N ALA A 113 21.19 -12.49 3.13
CA ALA A 113 21.26 -11.18 2.48
C ALA A 113 22.71 -10.69 2.56
N THR A 114 23.53 -11.09 1.58
CA THR A 114 24.94 -10.69 1.54
C THR A 114 25.07 -9.33 0.88
N VAL A 115 25.37 -8.28 1.64
CA VAL A 115 25.72 -6.95 1.13
C VAL A 115 27.21 -6.74 1.38
N LEU A 116 27.99 -6.38 0.34
CA LEU A 116 29.45 -6.24 0.41
C LEU A 116 30.22 -7.52 0.79
N GLY A 117 29.67 -8.70 0.54
CA GLY A 117 30.32 -9.98 0.87
C GLY A 117 30.14 -10.43 2.33
N LEU A 118 29.38 -9.66 3.13
CA LEU A 118 29.03 -10.05 4.51
C LEU A 118 27.58 -10.57 4.58
N PRO A 119 27.34 -11.78 5.11
CA PRO A 119 26.00 -12.35 5.23
C PRO A 119 25.23 -11.66 6.36
N LEU A 120 24.25 -10.82 6.01
CA LEU A 120 23.29 -10.27 6.96
C LEU A 120 22.20 -11.31 7.20
N ARG A 121 22.13 -11.82 8.43
CA ARG A 121 21.13 -12.81 8.85
C ARG A 121 19.98 -12.12 9.58
N PRO A 122 18.72 -12.29 9.15
CA PRO A 122 17.59 -12.07 10.01
C PRO A 122 16.83 -13.38 10.28
N ALA A 123 16.60 -13.68 11.56
CA ALA A 123 15.40 -14.38 12.03
C ALA A 123 15.20 -14.22 13.54
N ASN A 124 16.27 -14.18 14.36
CA ASN A 124 16.16 -14.20 15.84
C ASN A 124 16.96 -13.09 16.58
N GLY A 125 17.25 -11.97 15.92
CA GLY A 125 17.86 -10.78 16.56
C GLY A 125 19.30 -10.47 16.13
N ILE A 126 19.72 -9.24 16.42
CA ILE A 126 21.05 -8.68 16.09
C ILE A 126 22.10 -9.32 16.98
N GLY A 127 23.11 -9.97 16.39
CA GLY A 127 24.22 -10.58 17.13
C GLY A 127 25.28 -9.57 17.57
N ILE A 128 26.04 -9.90 18.63
CA ILE A 128 27.16 -9.06 19.12
C ILE A 128 28.19 -8.74 18.03
N ALA A 129 28.42 -9.65 17.08
CA ALA A 129 29.36 -9.46 15.98
C ALA A 129 28.89 -8.39 14.98
N GLU A 130 27.58 -8.27 14.73
CA GLU A 130 27.05 -7.19 13.90
C GLU A 130 27.07 -5.86 14.65
N MET A 131 26.77 -5.86 15.95
CA MET A 131 26.82 -4.66 16.78
C MET A 131 28.25 -4.08 16.84
N LEU A 132 29.25 -4.95 17.03
CA LEU A 132 30.66 -4.60 16.92
C LEU A 132 31.03 -4.19 15.50
N GLY A 133 30.48 -4.83 14.47
CA GLY A 133 30.69 -4.45 13.07
C GLY A 133 30.22 -3.03 12.78
N PHE A 134 28.99 -2.67 13.17
CA PHE A 134 28.44 -1.31 13.01
C PHE A 134 29.21 -0.29 13.85
N LEU A 135 29.61 -0.65 15.07
CA LEU A 135 30.44 0.22 15.93
C LEU A 135 31.81 0.49 15.31
N LEU A 136 32.48 -0.55 14.79
CA LEU A 136 33.81 -0.44 14.19
C LEU A 136 33.74 0.34 12.87
N ALA A 137 32.70 0.10 12.06
CA ALA A 137 32.44 0.86 10.83
C ALA A 137 32.14 2.33 11.13
N GLY A 138 31.36 2.62 12.19
CA GLY A 138 31.12 3.96 12.68
C GLY A 138 32.39 4.65 13.17
N LEU A 139 33.25 3.94 13.90
CA LEU A 139 34.55 4.46 14.36
C LEU A 139 35.50 4.72 13.18
N LEU A 140 35.53 3.85 12.17
CA LEU A 140 36.30 4.08 10.96
C LEU A 140 35.80 5.30 10.19
N MET A 141 34.48 5.47 10.09
CA MET A 141 33.88 6.65 9.45
C MET A 141 34.14 7.93 10.24
N ALA A 142 34.13 7.87 11.58
CA ALA A 142 34.54 8.99 12.43
C ALA A 142 36.04 9.31 12.32
N GLY A 143 36.87 8.29 12.09
CA GLY A 143 38.31 8.43 11.85
C GLY A 143 38.69 8.88 10.43
N THR A 144 37.72 9.17 9.57
CA THR A 144 38.00 9.74 8.26
C THR A 144 38.48 11.19 8.37
N VAL A 145 39.47 11.52 7.55
CA VAL A 145 40.26 12.77 7.55
C VAL A 145 39.42 14.06 7.49
N CYS A 146 38.12 13.98 7.16
CA CYS A 146 37.21 15.12 7.13
C CYS A 146 36.81 15.71 8.50
N MET A 147 36.97 14.98 9.63
CA MET A 147 36.72 15.51 10.99
C MET A 147 38.00 15.92 11.74
N TYR A 148 39.17 15.57 11.21
CA TYR A 148 40.47 16.02 11.71
C TYR A 148 40.65 17.57 11.81
N PRO A 149 40.08 18.41 10.92
CA PRO A 149 40.28 19.87 11.03
C PRO A 149 39.57 20.53 12.22
N LEU A 150 38.73 19.82 12.98
CA LEU A 150 38.09 20.33 14.22
C LEU A 150 38.80 19.89 15.52
N ILE A 151 39.66 18.87 15.46
CA ILE A 151 40.45 18.39 16.61
C ILE A 151 41.35 19.48 17.24
N PRO A 152 42.02 20.38 16.49
CA PRO A 152 42.92 21.36 17.11
C PRO A 152 42.20 22.44 17.94
N ILE A 153 40.86 22.58 17.86
CA ILE A 153 40.12 23.56 18.65
C ILE A 153 39.82 23.04 20.06
N VAL A 154 39.54 21.74 20.21
CA VAL A 154 39.15 21.15 21.49
C VAL A 154 40.36 20.75 22.33
N THR A 155 41.48 20.38 21.69
CA THR A 155 42.74 20.13 22.41
C THR A 155 43.34 21.42 22.98
N ALA A 156 43.18 22.56 22.30
CA ALA A 156 43.59 23.87 22.80
C ALA A 156 42.85 24.29 24.09
N VAL A 157 41.60 23.86 24.28
CA VAL A 157 40.83 24.14 25.51
C VAL A 157 41.30 23.29 26.70
N ILE A 158 41.82 22.09 26.44
CA ILE A 158 42.26 21.16 27.51
C ILE A 158 43.72 21.42 27.91
N ASP A 159 44.60 21.80 26.97
CA ASP A 159 46.00 22.15 27.28
C ASP A 159 46.18 23.60 27.79
N GLY A 160 45.16 24.46 27.66
CA GLY A 160 45.18 25.86 28.12
C GLY A 160 44.89 26.08 29.61
N THR A 161 44.67 25.02 30.39
CA THR A 161 44.41 25.09 31.84
C THR A 161 45.58 24.65 32.72
N ARG A 162 46.81 25.06 32.35
CA ARG A 162 47.94 25.12 33.28
C ARG A 162 48.60 26.48 33.27
#